data_AF-A0A7L4QXU0-F1
#
_entry.id   AF-A0A7L4QXU0-F1
#
_cell.length_a   1.000
_cell.length_b   1.000
_cell.length_c   1.000
_cell.angle_alpha   90.00
_cell.angle_beta   90.00
_cell.angle_gamma   90.00
#
_symmetry.space_group_name_H-M   'P 1'
#
loop_
_entity.id
_entity.type
_entity.pdbx_description
1 polymer ?
#
loop_
_entity_poly.entity_id
_entity_poly.type
_entity_poly.pdbx_seq_one_letter_code
_entity_poly.pdbx_strand_id
1 'polypeptide(L)'
;ESEFADALFILGRRISEGRSAEESFAHTSRTMKGSHIGKVFERISINLITMRTNIRSAIFDEEFGAFKDIYSDRIQTTMIMFTESVHKSHLSAGIAIIKLADHLKELQAVENNIKHSLYDMTSTMRTTACIFAPLIAGVTIALSEVISRVLQNVAEGVSRLPHNIVPGPAQISPENLDQTISPDLFMLSIGIYLILITAILVRFSSTIENGGERTQFMYDLGQSLPIAIIVFTITAIVSRIFFRGLI
;
A
#
# COMPACT_ATOMS: atom_id res chain seq x y z
N GLU A 1 4.03 19.27 -3.30
CA GLU A 1 5.48 18.96 -3.32
C GLU A 1 5.98 18.47 -4.67
N SER A 2 5.26 17.60 -5.37
CA SER A 2 5.61 17.10 -6.72
C SER A 2 6.02 18.23 -7.67
N GLU A 3 5.21 19.28 -7.77
CA GLU A 3 5.40 20.42 -8.67
C GLU A 3 6.55 21.37 -8.27
N PHE A 4 7.03 21.30 -7.03
CA PHE A 4 7.96 22.28 -6.46
C PHE A 4 9.37 22.18 -7.04
N ALA A 5 9.84 20.95 -7.31
CA ALA A 5 11.15 20.73 -7.92
C ALA A 5 11.23 21.37 -9.32
N ASP A 6 10.19 21.18 -10.14
CA ASP A 6 10.14 21.79 -11.48
C ASP A 6 10.03 23.33 -11.39
N ALA A 7 9.27 23.87 -10.43
CA ALA A 7 9.18 25.31 -10.18
C ALA A 7 10.56 25.93 -9.85
N LEU A 8 11.29 25.28 -8.94
CA LEU A 8 12.64 25.70 -8.56
C LEU A 8 13.63 25.60 -9.72
N PHE A 9 13.52 24.56 -10.54
CA PHE A 9 14.38 24.41 -11.73
C PHE A 9 14.18 25.59 -12.70
N ILE A 10 12.94 25.96 -13.01
CA ILE A 10 12.62 27.09 -13.90
C ILE A 10 13.09 28.41 -13.28
N LEU A 11 12.84 28.61 -11.98
CA LEU A 11 13.26 29.80 -11.23
C LEU A 11 14.80 29.94 -11.25
N GLY A 12 15.50 28.89 -10.84
CA GLY A 12 16.95 28.85 -10.78
C GLY A 12 17.59 29.06 -12.14
N ARG A 13 17.00 28.51 -13.22
CA ARG A 13 17.47 28.73 -14.58
C ARG A 13 17.44 30.21 -14.96
N ARG A 14 16.35 30.93 -14.70
CA ARG A 14 16.25 32.36 -15.00
C ARG A 14 17.21 33.22 -14.18
N ILE A 15 17.36 32.92 -12.90
CA ILE A 15 18.31 33.62 -12.04
C ILE A 15 19.76 33.37 -12.49
N SER A 16 20.09 32.15 -12.91
CA SER A 16 21.41 31.80 -13.45
C SER A 16 21.73 32.49 -14.79
N GLU A 17 20.70 32.84 -15.57
CA GLU A 17 20.81 33.64 -16.80
C GLU A 17 21.00 35.15 -16.51
N GLY A 18 21.08 35.54 -15.23
CA GLY A 18 21.27 36.93 -14.80
C GLY A 18 19.98 37.75 -14.73
N ARG A 19 18.81 37.12 -14.80
CA ARG A 19 17.52 37.80 -14.62
C ARG A 19 17.29 38.16 -13.16
N SER A 20 16.55 39.24 -12.92
CA SER A 20 16.21 39.63 -11.56
C SER A 20 15.29 38.59 -10.92
N ALA A 21 15.24 38.56 -9.59
CA ALA A 21 14.37 37.63 -8.88
C ALA A 21 12.88 37.90 -9.21
N GLU A 22 12.47 39.16 -9.36
CA GLU A 22 11.07 39.50 -9.67
C GLU A 22 10.66 38.98 -11.05
N GLU A 23 11.50 39.21 -12.07
CA GLU A 23 11.27 38.71 -13.43
C GLU A 23 11.23 37.17 -13.44
N SER A 24 12.13 36.54 -12.68
CA SER A 24 12.21 35.08 -12.59
C SER A 24 10.96 34.48 -11.94
N PHE A 25 10.45 35.04 -10.83
CA PHE A 25 9.20 34.60 -10.21
C PHE A 25 7.98 34.84 -11.12
N ALA A 26 7.93 35.98 -11.80
CA ALA A 26 6.88 36.29 -12.77
C ALA A 26 6.88 35.33 -13.97
N HIS A 27 8.06 34.88 -14.39
CA HIS A 27 8.21 33.92 -15.47
C HIS A 27 7.81 32.51 -15.02
N THR A 28 8.31 32.04 -13.87
CA THR A 28 7.99 30.71 -13.35
C THR A 28 6.49 30.53 -13.11
N SER A 29 5.81 31.54 -12.53
CA SER A 29 4.35 31.50 -12.34
C SER A 29 3.58 31.39 -13.66
N ARG A 30 4.02 32.10 -14.71
CA ARG A 30 3.42 32.00 -16.05
C ARG A 30 3.64 30.64 -16.70
N THR A 31 4.83 30.07 -16.56
CA THR A 31 5.17 28.74 -17.10
C THR A 31 4.42 27.64 -16.36
N MET A 32 4.18 27.82 -15.06
CA MET A 32 3.44 26.88 -14.21
C MET A 32 1.96 27.25 -14.05
N LYS A 33 1.37 27.92 -15.04
CA LYS A 33 -0.06 28.26 -15.00
C LYS A 33 -0.91 26.99 -14.84
N GLY A 34 -1.85 27.04 -13.89
CA GLY A 34 -2.74 25.92 -13.56
C GLY A 34 -2.24 25.04 -12.42
N SER A 35 -0.96 25.13 -12.02
CA SER A 35 -0.43 24.41 -10.87
C SER A 35 -0.71 25.15 -9.56
N HIS A 36 -0.66 24.44 -8.43
CA HIS A 36 -0.88 25.07 -7.12
C HIS A 36 0.32 25.95 -6.75
N ILE A 37 1.53 25.49 -7.06
CA ILE A 37 2.76 26.23 -6.79
C ILE A 37 2.89 27.48 -7.68
N GLY A 38 2.32 27.47 -8.89
CA GLY A 38 2.30 28.61 -9.80
C GLY A 38 1.60 29.83 -9.20
N LYS A 39 0.46 29.61 -8.51
CA LYS A 39 -0.28 30.66 -7.79
C LYS A 39 0.52 31.26 -6.64
N VAL A 40 1.28 30.42 -5.92
CA VAL A 40 2.17 30.86 -4.85
C VAL A 40 3.27 31.75 -5.42
N PHE A 41 3.91 31.33 -6.51
CA PHE A 41 4.99 32.10 -7.15
C PHE A 41 4.48 33.39 -7.80
N GLU A 42 3.23 33.39 -8.27
CA GLU A 42 2.53 34.61 -8.72
C GLU A 42 2.34 35.59 -7.56
N ARG A 43 1.90 35.12 -6.39
CA ARG A 43 1.78 35.94 -5.18
C ARG A 43 3.13 36.55 -4.76
N ILE A 44 4.22 35.77 -4.81
CA ILE A 44 5.58 36.28 -4.55
C ILE A 44 5.91 37.42 -5.54
N SER A 45 5.66 37.21 -6.83
CA SER A 45 5.91 38.20 -7.87
C SER A 45 5.10 39.49 -7.65
N ILE A 46 3.81 39.36 -7.31
CA ILE A 46 2.93 40.51 -7.02
C ILE A 46 3.43 41.27 -5.78
N ASN A 47 3.81 40.57 -4.71
CA ASN A 47 4.34 41.18 -3.49
C ASN A 47 5.64 41.96 -3.79
N LEU A 48 6.55 41.39 -4.57
CA LEU A 48 7.80 42.05 -4.96
C LEU A 48 7.56 43.31 -5.82
N ILE A 49 6.70 43.21 -6.83
CA ILE A 49 6.46 44.31 -7.79
C ILE A 49 5.61 45.43 -7.16
N THR A 50 4.55 45.05 -6.45
CA THR A 50 3.53 46.00 -5.97
C THR A 50 3.91 46.61 -4.63
N MET A 51 4.43 45.81 -3.70
CA MET A 51 4.78 46.28 -2.35
C MET A 51 6.25 46.71 -2.23
N ARG A 52 7.08 46.49 -3.26
CA ARG A 52 8.51 46.83 -3.28
C ARG A 52 9.27 46.34 -2.05
N THR A 53 8.91 45.14 -1.59
CA THR A 53 9.50 44.51 -0.41
C THR A 53 10.71 43.64 -0.78
N ASN A 54 11.42 43.14 0.23
CA ASN A 54 12.52 42.21 0.02
C ASN A 54 12.00 40.78 -0.25
N ILE A 55 12.84 39.92 -0.85
CA ILE A 55 12.45 38.54 -1.22
C ILE A 55 12.03 37.72 -0.01
N ARG A 56 12.70 37.88 1.13
CA ARG A 56 12.40 37.17 2.38
C ARG A 56 10.99 37.51 2.88
N SER A 57 10.62 38.79 2.94
CA SER A 57 9.30 39.28 3.34
C SER A 57 8.23 38.90 2.32
N ALA A 58 8.51 38.97 1.02
CA ALA A 58 7.55 38.54 -0.01
C ALA A 58 7.12 37.07 0.14
N ILE A 59 8.00 36.22 0.69
CA ILE A 59 7.77 34.79 0.87
C ILE A 59 7.24 34.47 2.27
N PHE A 60 7.88 34.97 3.34
CA PHE A 60 7.71 34.48 4.72
C PHE A 60 6.99 35.45 5.68
N ASP A 61 6.53 36.60 5.21
CA ASP A 61 5.81 37.54 6.07
C ASP A 61 4.49 36.94 6.61
N GLU A 62 4.17 37.21 7.87
CA GLU A 62 2.99 36.63 8.57
C GLU A 62 1.65 37.18 8.04
N GLU A 63 1.64 38.42 7.55
CA GLU A 63 0.43 39.07 7.05
C GLU A 63 0.22 38.79 5.56
N PHE A 64 1.26 38.97 4.73
CA PHE A 64 1.13 38.95 3.27
C PHE A 64 2.04 37.94 2.54
N GLY A 65 2.87 37.19 3.26
CA GLY A 65 3.80 36.22 2.68
C GLY A 65 3.11 35.13 1.87
N ALA A 66 3.69 34.78 0.72
CA ALA A 66 3.11 33.78 -0.16
C ALA A 66 3.09 32.36 0.43
N PHE A 67 3.93 32.08 1.44
CA PHE A 67 4.07 30.76 2.06
C PHE A 67 3.22 30.58 3.32
N LYS A 68 2.34 31.54 3.64
CA LYS A 68 1.44 31.47 4.80
C LYS A 68 0.60 30.20 4.85
N ASP A 69 0.14 29.73 3.68
CA ASP A 69 -0.71 28.55 3.53
C ASP A 69 0.09 27.28 3.17
N ILE A 70 1.42 27.29 3.32
CA ILE A 70 2.31 26.19 2.95
C ILE A 70 2.93 25.56 4.20
N TYR A 71 2.50 24.33 4.50
CA TYR A 71 2.92 23.58 5.70
C TYR A 71 4.02 22.54 5.46
N SER A 72 4.65 22.55 4.28
CA SER A 72 5.74 21.61 3.98
C SER A 72 7.08 22.16 4.47
N ASP A 73 7.65 21.52 5.48
CA ASP A 73 8.97 21.84 6.02
C ASP A 73 10.06 21.83 4.93
N ARG A 74 9.95 20.89 3.98
CA ARG A 74 10.90 20.76 2.86
C ARG A 74 10.85 21.97 1.94
N ILE A 75 9.65 22.42 1.58
CA ILE A 75 9.42 23.60 0.74
C ILE A 75 9.93 24.87 1.46
N GLN A 76 9.56 25.01 2.74
CA GLN A 76 9.93 26.15 3.56
C GLN A 76 11.46 26.26 3.72
N THR A 77 12.12 25.18 4.13
CA THR A 77 13.57 25.11 4.32
C THR A 77 14.32 25.42 3.01
N THR A 78 13.85 24.87 1.89
CA THR A 78 14.46 25.11 0.57
C THR A 78 14.38 26.58 0.18
N MET A 79 13.23 27.23 0.39
CA MET A 79 13.09 28.66 0.08
C MET A 79 13.88 29.55 1.05
N ILE A 80 14.03 29.16 2.32
CA ILE A 80 14.90 29.89 3.25
C ILE A 80 16.34 29.86 2.73
N MET A 81 16.87 28.68 2.38
CA MET A 81 18.22 28.55 1.80
C MET A 81 18.38 29.36 0.51
N PHE A 82 17.35 29.37 -0.34
CA PHE A 82 17.34 30.20 -1.56
C PHE A 82 17.46 31.68 -1.22
N THR A 83 16.60 32.20 -0.33
CA THR A 83 16.63 33.64 0.01
C THR A 83 17.98 34.08 0.58
N GLU A 84 18.58 33.26 1.44
CA GLU A 84 19.93 33.51 1.98
C GLU A 84 21.02 33.46 0.90
N SER A 85 20.88 32.57 -0.07
CA SER A 85 21.84 32.45 -1.18
C SER A 85 21.76 33.66 -2.13
N VAL A 86 20.54 34.14 -2.42
CA VAL A 86 20.32 35.32 -3.28
C VAL A 86 20.88 36.58 -2.66
N HIS A 87 20.77 36.74 -1.34
CA HIS A 87 21.37 37.87 -0.63
C HIS A 87 22.90 37.96 -0.78
N LYS A 88 23.59 36.83 -1.00
CA LYS A 88 25.04 36.79 -1.21
C LYS A 88 25.43 36.99 -2.67
N SER A 89 24.81 36.23 -3.59
CA SER A 89 25.12 36.29 -5.02
C SER A 89 23.98 35.69 -5.84
N HIS A 90 23.37 36.50 -6.72
CA HIS A 90 22.29 36.06 -7.60
C HIS A 90 22.72 34.89 -8.50
N LEU A 91 23.87 34.98 -9.16
CA LEU A 91 24.36 33.96 -10.09
C LEU A 91 24.63 32.63 -9.38
N SER A 92 25.30 32.67 -8.23
CA SER A 92 25.60 31.48 -7.43
C SER A 92 24.33 30.86 -6.84
N ALA A 93 23.35 31.68 -6.45
CA ALA A 93 22.05 31.22 -5.96
C ALA A 93 21.27 30.49 -7.06
N GLY A 94 21.25 31.00 -8.29
CA GLY A 94 20.60 30.33 -9.42
C GLY A 94 21.15 28.92 -9.65
N ILE A 95 22.48 28.77 -9.68
CA ILE A 95 23.14 27.46 -9.83
C ILE A 95 22.82 26.53 -8.64
N ALA A 96 22.86 27.06 -7.42
CA ALA A 96 22.56 26.28 -6.21
C ALA A 96 21.12 25.76 -6.19
N ILE A 97 20.14 26.58 -6.58
CA ILE A 97 18.73 26.15 -6.67
C ILE A 97 18.55 25.07 -7.72
N ILE A 98 19.17 25.21 -8.91
CA ILE A 98 19.04 24.19 -9.96
C ILE A 98 19.52 22.84 -9.41
N LYS A 99 20.65 22.83 -8.70
CA LYS A 99 21.15 21.61 -8.04
C LYS A 99 20.22 21.09 -6.94
N LEU A 100 19.62 21.96 -6.14
CA LEU A 100 18.60 21.55 -5.16
C LEU A 100 17.35 20.98 -5.84
N ALA A 101 16.90 21.57 -6.95
CA ALA A 101 15.77 21.11 -7.73
C ALA A 101 16.02 19.72 -8.33
N ASP A 102 17.20 19.51 -8.92
CA ASP A 102 17.62 18.19 -9.41
C ASP A 102 17.60 17.15 -8.28
N HIS A 103 18.16 17.49 -7.11
CA HIS A 103 18.18 16.58 -5.96
C HIS A 103 16.77 16.26 -5.43
N LEU A 104 15.88 17.25 -5.36
CA LEU A 104 14.48 17.03 -4.97
C LEU A 104 13.76 16.10 -5.98
N LYS A 105 14.08 16.22 -7.26
CA LYS A 105 13.52 15.37 -8.32
C LYS A 105 14.05 13.94 -8.24
N GLU A 106 15.34 13.77 -7.95
CA GLU A 106 15.93 12.46 -7.67
C GLU A 106 15.28 11.80 -6.45
N LEU A 107 15.08 12.53 -5.35
CA LEU A 107 14.40 12.01 -4.16
C LEU A 107 12.96 11.58 -4.46
N GLN A 108 12.21 12.37 -5.22
CA GLN A 108 10.86 12.01 -5.67
C GLN A 108 10.86 10.75 -6.55
N ALA A 109 11.85 10.60 -7.43
CA ALA A 109 11.99 9.39 -8.25
C ALA A 109 12.28 8.16 -7.39
N VAL A 110 13.17 8.29 -6.40
CA VAL A 110 13.47 7.22 -5.43
C VAL A 110 12.24 6.86 -4.62
N GLU A 111 11.50 7.85 -4.10
CA GLU A 111 10.25 7.64 -3.36
C GLU A 111 9.20 6.90 -4.20
N ASN A 112 9.00 7.32 -5.46
CA ASN A 112 8.07 6.64 -6.37
C ASN A 112 8.51 5.20 -6.66
N ASN A 113 9.81 4.96 -6.87
CA ASN A 113 10.32 3.61 -7.08
C ASN A 113 10.11 2.71 -5.87
N ILE A 114 10.33 3.23 -4.66
CA ILE A 114 10.05 2.52 -3.40
C ILE A 114 8.56 2.22 -3.32
N LYS A 115 7.70 3.21 -3.56
CA LYS A 115 6.25 3.05 -3.52
C LYS A 115 5.76 1.99 -4.51
N HIS A 116 6.27 2.00 -5.74
CA HIS A 116 5.94 0.98 -6.74
C HIS A 116 6.39 -0.41 -6.32
N SER A 117 7.62 -0.56 -5.83
CA SER A 117 8.15 -1.86 -5.37
C SER A 117 7.36 -2.42 -4.19
N LEU A 118 6.98 -1.54 -3.24
CA LEU A 118 6.13 -1.92 -2.12
C LEU A 118 4.72 -2.30 -2.58
N TYR A 119 4.14 -1.55 -3.52
CA TYR A 119 2.83 -1.84 -4.07
C TYR A 119 2.75 -3.24 -4.69
N ASP A 120 3.77 -3.67 -5.43
CA ASP A 120 3.79 -5.01 -6.01
C ASP A 120 3.75 -6.11 -4.94
N MET A 121 4.51 -5.92 -3.85
CA MET A 121 4.54 -6.84 -2.72
C MET A 121 3.23 -6.82 -1.92
N THR A 122 2.71 -5.64 -1.58
CA THR A 122 1.49 -5.48 -0.79
C THR A 122 0.25 -5.95 -1.55
N SER A 123 0.21 -5.73 -2.87
CA SER A 123 -0.83 -6.24 -3.77
C SER A 123 -0.84 -7.77 -3.82
N THR A 124 0.34 -8.39 -3.88
CA THR A 124 0.47 -9.85 -3.83
C THR A 124 -0.01 -10.41 -2.49
N MET A 125 0.36 -9.77 -1.36
CA MET A 125 -0.13 -10.15 -0.03
C MET A 125 -1.66 -10.03 0.09
N ARG A 126 -2.25 -8.94 -0.45
CA ARG A 126 -3.70 -8.71 -0.44
C ARG A 126 -4.44 -9.76 -1.26
N THR A 127 -3.93 -10.08 -2.46
CA THR A 127 -4.48 -11.13 -3.32
C THR A 127 -4.37 -12.50 -2.65
N THR A 128 -3.27 -12.77 -1.95
CA THR A 128 -3.08 -14.01 -1.19
C THR A 128 -4.08 -14.13 -0.04
N ALA A 129 -4.30 -13.05 0.70
CA ALA A 129 -5.26 -13.01 1.80
C ALA A 129 -6.72 -13.18 1.33
N CYS A 130 -7.10 -12.52 0.22
CA CYS A 130 -8.50 -12.48 -0.22
C CYS A 130 -8.89 -13.66 -1.14
N ILE A 131 -7.94 -14.21 -1.91
CA ILE A 131 -8.24 -15.19 -2.95
C ILE A 131 -7.55 -16.52 -2.66
N PHE A 132 -6.21 -16.54 -2.64
CA PHE A 132 -5.48 -17.81 -2.62
C PHE A 132 -5.63 -18.57 -1.30
N ALA A 133 -5.49 -17.92 -0.15
CA ALA A 133 -5.63 -18.57 1.15
C ALA A 133 -7.06 -19.14 1.34
N PRO A 134 -8.15 -18.38 1.07
CA PRO A 134 -9.51 -18.91 1.06
C PRO A 134 -9.75 -20.06 0.08
N LEU A 135 -9.19 -19.97 -1.12
CA LEU A 135 -9.31 -21.01 -2.14
C LEU A 135 -8.67 -22.32 -1.67
N ILE A 136 -7.41 -22.26 -1.23
CA ILE A 136 -6.68 -23.44 -0.74
C ILE A 136 -7.38 -24.04 0.48
N ALA A 137 -7.84 -23.20 1.41
CA ALA A 137 -8.61 -23.64 2.57
C ALA A 137 -9.91 -24.38 2.17
N GLY A 138 -10.66 -23.84 1.19
CA GLY A 138 -11.88 -24.47 0.69
C GLY A 138 -11.64 -25.84 0.04
N VAL A 139 -10.60 -25.96 -0.78
CA VAL A 139 -10.19 -27.24 -1.38
C VAL A 139 -9.75 -28.24 -0.30
N THR A 140 -8.98 -27.78 0.69
CA THR A 140 -8.46 -28.62 1.78
C THR A 140 -9.58 -29.25 2.61
N ILE A 141 -10.64 -28.51 2.91
CA ILE A 141 -11.81 -29.03 3.63
C ILE A 141 -12.55 -30.07 2.78
N ALA A 142 -12.75 -29.80 1.49
CA ALA A 142 -13.42 -30.75 0.60
C ALA A 142 -12.63 -32.06 0.50
N LEU A 143 -11.30 -32.00 0.37
CA LEU A 143 -10.44 -33.18 0.37
C LEU A 143 -10.49 -33.95 1.69
N SER A 144 -10.48 -33.25 2.83
CA SER A 144 -10.60 -33.88 4.16
C SER A 144 -11.91 -34.66 4.31
N GLU A 145 -13.02 -34.10 3.81
CA GLU A 145 -14.33 -34.77 3.82
C GLU A 145 -14.33 -36.03 2.93
N VAL A 146 -13.72 -35.97 1.76
CA VAL A 146 -13.57 -37.13 0.85
C VAL A 146 -12.78 -38.24 1.52
N ILE A 147 -11.64 -37.91 2.12
CA ILE A 147 -10.79 -38.88 2.82
C ILE A 147 -11.58 -39.52 3.97
N SER A 148 -12.30 -38.72 4.78
CA SER A 148 -13.13 -39.21 5.87
C SER A 148 -14.22 -40.19 5.38
N ARG A 149 -14.91 -39.87 4.27
CA ARG A 149 -15.91 -40.76 3.66
C ARG A 149 -15.32 -42.06 3.14
N VAL A 150 -14.16 -41.99 2.46
CA VAL A 150 -13.47 -43.20 1.95
C VAL A 150 -13.06 -44.10 3.10
N LEU A 151 -12.53 -43.55 4.19
CA LEU A 151 -12.17 -44.31 5.39
C LEU A 151 -13.39 -44.96 6.05
N GLN A 152 -14.52 -44.25 6.14
CA GLN A 152 -15.80 -44.80 6.62
C GLN A 152 -16.28 -45.97 5.76
N ASN A 153 -16.27 -45.82 4.42
CA ASN A 153 -16.65 -46.89 3.50
C ASN A 153 -15.75 -48.13 3.63
N VAL A 154 -14.44 -47.94 3.82
CA VAL A 154 -13.49 -49.04 4.06
C VAL A 154 -13.76 -49.71 5.41
N ALA A 155 -14.02 -48.93 6.47
CA ALA A 155 -14.35 -49.43 7.81
C ALA A 155 -15.64 -50.26 7.80
N GLU A 156 -16.69 -49.78 7.12
CA GLU A 156 -17.93 -50.54 6.91
C GLU A 156 -17.68 -51.82 6.10
N GLY A 157 -16.86 -51.75 5.04
CA GLY A 157 -16.45 -52.90 4.24
C GLY A 157 -15.77 -53.99 5.07
N VAL A 158 -14.88 -53.61 5.98
CA VAL A 158 -14.19 -54.53 6.91
C VAL A 158 -15.16 -55.09 7.95
N SER A 159 -16.10 -54.28 8.44
CA SER A 159 -17.09 -54.69 9.44
C SER A 159 -18.15 -55.67 8.91
N ARG A 160 -18.35 -55.72 7.59
CA ARG A 160 -19.21 -56.71 6.91
C ARG A 160 -18.54 -58.07 6.71
N LEU A 161 -17.24 -58.22 6.98
CA LEU A 161 -16.59 -59.52 7.01
C LEU A 161 -16.92 -60.23 8.34
N PRO A 162 -17.28 -61.53 8.33
CA PRO A 162 -17.54 -62.27 9.55
C PRO A 162 -16.28 -62.35 10.42
N HIS A 163 -16.47 -62.13 11.73
CA HIS A 163 -15.45 -62.03 12.79
C HIS A 163 -14.49 -63.24 12.95
N ASN A 164 -14.58 -64.26 12.10
CA ASN A 164 -13.93 -65.57 12.27
C ASN A 164 -13.01 -66.01 11.12
N ILE A 165 -12.65 -65.15 10.15
CA ILE A 165 -11.86 -65.56 8.97
C ILE A 165 -10.39 -65.05 8.98
N VAL A 166 -10.03 -64.08 9.84
CA VAL A 166 -8.65 -63.54 9.85
C VAL A 166 -7.95 -63.78 11.19
N PRO A 167 -7.13 -64.84 11.32
CA PRO A 167 -6.22 -64.98 12.46
C PRO A 167 -4.95 -64.15 12.20
N GLY A 168 -4.81 -63.02 12.89
CA GLY A 168 -3.62 -62.18 12.85
C GLY A 168 -3.71 -61.00 13.82
N PRO A 169 -2.58 -60.38 14.21
CA PRO A 169 -2.52 -59.32 15.23
C PRO A 169 -3.14 -57.98 14.79
N ALA A 170 -3.71 -57.90 13.59
CA ALA A 170 -4.47 -56.76 13.11
C ALA A 170 -5.97 -56.99 13.37
N GLN A 171 -6.37 -57.02 14.65
CA GLN A 171 -7.73 -56.63 14.99
C GLN A 171 -7.81 -55.13 14.70
N ILE A 172 -8.17 -54.79 13.46
CA ILE A 172 -8.48 -53.41 13.10
C ILE A 172 -9.82 -53.09 13.79
N SER A 173 -9.76 -52.75 15.08
CA SER A 173 -10.95 -52.34 15.82
C SER A 173 -11.52 -51.11 15.10
N PRO A 174 -12.82 -51.12 14.73
CA PRO A 174 -13.48 -49.98 14.08
C PRO A 174 -13.27 -48.67 14.84
N GLU A 175 -13.12 -48.76 16.17
CA GLU A 175 -12.85 -47.64 17.07
C GLU A 175 -11.55 -46.88 16.79
N ASN A 176 -10.52 -47.52 16.19
CA ASN A 176 -9.27 -46.84 15.80
C ASN A 176 -9.39 -46.12 14.44
N LEU A 177 -10.38 -46.48 13.62
CA LEU A 177 -10.69 -45.79 12.36
C LEU A 177 -11.68 -44.62 12.59
N ASP A 178 -12.50 -44.70 13.63
CA ASP A 178 -13.36 -43.63 14.12
C ASP A 178 -12.61 -42.49 14.83
N GLN A 179 -11.30 -42.64 15.13
CA GLN A 179 -10.44 -41.55 15.60
C GLN A 179 -10.11 -40.51 14.51
N THR A 180 -10.74 -40.58 13.34
CA THR A 180 -10.65 -39.53 12.34
C THR A 180 -11.37 -38.28 12.88
N ILE A 181 -10.62 -37.18 13.06
CA ILE A 181 -11.14 -35.88 13.50
C ILE A 181 -12.44 -35.57 12.74
N SER A 182 -13.51 -35.27 13.46
CA SER A 182 -14.79 -34.88 12.86
C SER A 182 -14.57 -33.74 11.86
N PRO A 183 -15.02 -33.88 10.59
CA PRO A 183 -14.84 -32.85 9.55
C PRO A 183 -15.32 -31.45 9.98
N ASP A 184 -16.31 -31.39 10.86
CA ASP A 184 -16.85 -30.15 11.42
C ASP A 184 -15.85 -29.39 12.31
N LEU A 185 -15.09 -30.12 13.14
CA LEU A 185 -14.04 -29.52 13.98
C LEU A 185 -12.87 -29.02 13.12
N PHE A 186 -12.54 -29.76 12.05
CA PHE A 186 -11.51 -29.37 11.11
C PHE A 186 -11.91 -28.10 10.32
N MET A 187 -13.17 -28.02 9.87
CA MET A 187 -13.72 -26.82 9.23
C MET A 187 -13.64 -25.60 10.14
N LEU A 188 -14.00 -25.74 11.42
CA LEU A 188 -13.94 -24.65 12.40
C LEU A 188 -12.49 -24.18 12.61
N SER A 189 -11.55 -25.12 12.74
CA SER A 189 -10.11 -24.81 12.89
C SER A 189 -9.58 -24.02 11.68
N ILE A 190 -9.90 -24.46 10.46
CA ILE A 190 -9.50 -23.75 9.23
C ILE A 190 -10.17 -22.38 9.13
N GLY A 191 -11.43 -22.24 9.53
CA GLY A 191 -12.12 -20.95 9.54
C GLY A 191 -11.45 -19.93 10.45
N ILE A 192 -11.08 -20.33 11.68
CA ILE A 192 -10.31 -19.47 12.60
C ILE A 192 -8.95 -19.13 12.00
N TYR A 193 -8.24 -20.12 11.44
CA TYR A 193 -6.97 -19.89 10.77
C TYR A 193 -7.10 -18.87 9.63
N LEU A 194 -8.15 -18.96 8.81
CA LEU A 194 -8.40 -18.07 7.69
C LEU A 194 -8.65 -16.63 8.17
N ILE A 195 -9.43 -16.45 9.23
CA ILE A 195 -9.65 -15.11 9.83
C ILE A 195 -8.32 -14.53 10.33
N LEU A 196 -7.52 -15.33 11.04
CA LEU A 196 -6.24 -14.89 11.59
C LEU A 196 -5.24 -14.54 10.48
N ILE A 197 -5.05 -15.40 9.49
CA ILE A 197 -4.08 -15.15 8.42
C ILE A 197 -4.49 -13.95 7.55
N THR A 198 -5.79 -13.77 7.29
CA THR A 198 -6.31 -12.62 6.57
C THR A 198 -6.07 -11.34 7.37
N ALA A 199 -6.36 -11.34 8.67
CA ALA A 199 -6.12 -10.19 9.54
C ALA A 199 -4.63 -9.81 9.60
N ILE A 200 -3.74 -10.81 9.69
CA ILE A 200 -2.29 -10.61 9.72
C ILE A 200 -1.80 -10.01 8.39
N LEU A 201 -2.15 -10.62 7.25
CA LEU A 201 -1.69 -10.18 5.93
C LEU A 201 -2.20 -8.77 5.58
N VAL A 202 -3.48 -8.50 5.87
CA VAL A 202 -4.07 -7.17 5.65
C VAL A 202 -3.42 -6.13 6.56
N ARG A 203 -3.13 -6.48 7.82
CA ARG A 203 -2.41 -5.58 8.73
C ARG A 203 -1.04 -5.20 8.20
N PHE A 204 -0.24 -6.18 7.75
CA PHE A 204 1.08 -5.90 7.19
C PHE A 204 1.00 -5.06 5.91
N SER A 205 0.12 -5.45 4.99
CA SER A 205 -0.08 -4.74 3.72
C SER A 205 -0.50 -3.28 3.96
N SER A 206 -1.51 -3.05 4.80
CA SER A 206 -1.98 -1.70 5.15
C SER A 206 -0.95 -0.87 5.93
N THR A 207 -0.10 -1.49 6.75
CA THR A 207 0.94 -0.78 7.50
C THR A 207 2.03 -0.28 6.56
N ILE A 208 2.43 -1.10 5.59
CA ILE A 208 3.46 -0.76 4.60
C ILE A 208 2.97 0.35 3.67
N GLU A 209 1.70 0.28 3.22
CA GLU A 209 1.16 1.22 2.24
C GLU A 209 0.74 2.57 2.86
N ASN A 210 0.13 2.54 4.04
CA ASN A 210 -0.56 3.70 4.63
C ASN A 210 0.09 4.21 5.94
N GLY A 211 1.30 3.74 6.29
CA GLY A 211 2.05 4.25 7.44
C GLY A 211 1.48 3.87 8.82
N GLY A 212 0.58 2.87 8.89
CA GLY A 212 0.13 2.28 10.16
C GLY A 212 -1.04 2.99 10.86
N GLU A 213 -1.81 3.82 10.16
CA GLU A 213 -3.01 4.43 10.72
C GLU A 213 -4.09 3.36 11.06
N ARG A 214 -4.62 3.41 12.29
CA ARG A 214 -5.62 2.43 12.77
C ARG A 214 -6.93 2.46 11.98
N THR A 215 -7.35 3.65 11.54
CA THR A 215 -8.60 3.85 10.80
C THR A 215 -8.56 3.12 9.46
N GLN A 216 -7.46 3.31 8.73
CA GLN A 216 -7.26 2.68 7.43
C GLN A 216 -7.15 1.15 7.55
N PHE A 217 -6.48 0.64 8.59
CA PHE A 217 -6.43 -0.79 8.85
C PHE A 217 -7.82 -1.41 9.08
N MET A 218 -8.68 -0.76 9.86
CA MET A 218 -10.04 -1.25 10.11
C MET A 218 -10.88 -1.26 8.84
N TYR A 219 -10.71 -0.25 7.99
CA TYR A 219 -11.37 -0.18 6.69
C TYR A 219 -10.91 -1.31 5.74
N ASP A 220 -9.60 -1.47 5.59
CA ASP A 220 -9.01 -2.50 4.73
C ASP A 220 -9.38 -3.93 5.20
N LEU A 221 -9.42 -4.15 6.52
CA LEU A 221 -9.86 -5.42 7.10
C LEU A 221 -11.35 -5.66 6.85
N GLY A 222 -12.18 -4.63 7.04
CA GLY A 222 -13.61 -4.68 6.80
C GLY A 222 -13.98 -4.99 5.34
N GLN A 223 -13.15 -4.57 4.38
CA GLN A 223 -13.35 -4.90 2.97
C GLN A 223 -12.82 -6.30 2.60
N SER A 224 -11.63 -6.66 3.11
CA SER A 224 -10.93 -7.88 2.70
C SER A 224 -11.53 -9.15 3.31
N LEU A 225 -11.99 -9.09 4.56
CA LEU A 225 -12.49 -10.25 5.29
C LEU A 225 -13.79 -10.83 4.68
N PRO A 226 -14.82 -10.03 4.31
CA PRO A 226 -15.99 -10.54 3.61
C PRO A 226 -15.66 -11.17 2.26
N ILE A 227 -14.74 -10.57 1.49
CA ILE A 227 -14.29 -11.13 0.21
C ILE A 227 -13.67 -12.51 0.43
N ALA A 228 -12.78 -12.63 1.43
CA ALA A 228 -12.15 -13.89 1.78
C ALA A 228 -13.18 -14.97 2.17
N ILE A 229 -14.20 -14.62 2.97
CA ILE A 229 -15.28 -15.54 3.35
C ILE A 229 -16.10 -15.98 2.13
N ILE A 230 -16.43 -15.05 1.22
CA ILE A 230 -17.17 -15.37 0.00
C ILE A 230 -16.38 -16.34 -0.87
N VAL A 231 -15.09 -16.06 -1.11
CA VAL A 231 -14.22 -16.94 -1.91
C VAL A 231 -14.07 -18.31 -1.27
N PHE A 232 -13.88 -18.37 0.04
CA PHE A 232 -13.83 -19.62 0.80
C PHE A 232 -15.11 -20.44 0.63
N THR A 233 -16.26 -19.81 0.81
CA THR A 233 -17.57 -20.47 0.73
C THR A 233 -17.83 -21.02 -0.67
N ILE A 234 -17.60 -20.21 -1.71
CA ILE A 234 -17.75 -20.62 -3.11
C ILE A 234 -16.81 -21.79 -3.42
N THR A 235 -15.54 -21.67 -3.03
CA THR A 235 -14.54 -22.70 -3.33
C THR A 235 -14.85 -24.01 -2.62
N ALA A 236 -15.29 -23.97 -1.36
CA ALA A 236 -15.69 -25.15 -0.62
C ALA A 236 -16.90 -25.85 -1.27
N ILE A 237 -17.92 -25.10 -1.71
CA ILE A 237 -19.09 -25.65 -2.41
C ILE A 237 -18.69 -26.29 -3.73
N VAL A 238 -17.94 -25.59 -4.57
CA VAL A 238 -17.49 -26.08 -5.88
C VAL A 238 -16.64 -27.34 -5.73
N SER A 239 -15.70 -27.32 -4.79
CA SER A 239 -14.83 -28.48 -4.52
C SER A 239 -15.64 -29.67 -4.04
N ARG A 240 -16.61 -29.48 -3.13
CA ARG A 240 -17.52 -30.55 -2.68
C ARG A 240 -18.32 -31.16 -3.82
N ILE A 241 -18.89 -30.34 -4.71
CA ILE A 241 -19.65 -30.83 -5.87
C ILE A 241 -18.74 -31.65 -6.79
N PHE A 242 -17.54 -31.14 -7.07
CA PHE A 242 -16.58 -31.80 -7.93
C PHE A 242 -16.16 -33.17 -7.38
N PHE A 243 -15.76 -33.23 -6.11
CA PHE A 243 -15.32 -34.49 -5.51
C PHE A 243 -16.46 -35.48 -5.25
N ARG A 244 -17.69 -34.99 -4.98
CA ARG A 244 -18.86 -35.86 -4.91
C ARG A 244 -19.17 -36.54 -6.25
N GLY A 245 -18.81 -35.93 -7.38
CA GLY A 245 -18.92 -36.57 -8.69
C GLY A 245 -17.86 -37.65 -8.97
N LEU A 246 -16.83 -37.74 -8.13
CA LEU A 246 -15.70 -38.67 -8.30
C LEU A 246 -15.79 -39.91 -7.38
N ILE A 247 -16.70 -39.89 -6.41
CA ILE A 247 -17.01 -40.98 -5.46
C ILE A 247 -18.35 -41.61 -5.87
#